data_AF-A0A359CNT2-F1
#
_entry.id   AF-A0A359CNT2-F1
#
_cell.length_a   1.000
_cell.length_b   1.000
_cell.length_c   1.000
_cell.angle_alpha   90.00
_cell.angle_beta   90.00
_cell.angle_gamma   90.00
#
_symmetry.space_group_name_H-M   'P 1'
#
loop_
_entity.id
_entity.type
_entity.pdbx_description
1 polymer ?
#
loop_
_entity_poly.entity_id
_entity_poly.type
_entity_poly.pdbx_seq_one_letter_code
_entity_poly.pdbx_strand_id
1 'polypeptide(L)'
;MRNKNLNKLVKISVLSALSFVLMLIEFPLPIFPEFLKIDLGDIPAIIGGFALGPFAGFLIELIKNLLHLLVTKTLGIGELANFAVGAAFVMA
;
A
#
# COMPACT_ATOMS: atom_id res chain seq x y z
N MET A 1 2.44 -29.04 -12.28
CA MET A 1 3.29 -28.50 -11.19
C MET A 1 2.90 -27.05 -10.92
N ARG A 2 2.47 -26.71 -9.70
CA ARG A 2 2.07 -25.33 -9.35
C ARG A 2 3.32 -24.53 -8.96
N ASN A 3 3.77 -23.61 -9.81
CA ASN A 3 4.92 -22.76 -9.53
C ASN A 3 4.57 -21.80 -8.38
N LYS A 4 5.15 -22.03 -7.19
CA LYS A 4 4.84 -21.26 -5.97
C LYS A 4 5.27 -19.80 -6.08
N ASN A 5 6.36 -19.52 -6.78
CA ASN A 5 6.88 -18.18 -6.98
C ASN A 5 5.94 -17.37 -7.88
N LEU A 6 5.47 -17.97 -8.97
CA LEU A 6 4.49 -17.33 -9.86
C LEU A 6 3.18 -17.02 -9.12
N ASN A 7 2.68 -17.96 -8.31
CA ASN A 7 1.46 -17.72 -7.52
C ASN A 7 1.64 -16.60 -6.49
N LYS A 8 2.80 -16.52 -5.83
CA LYS A 8 3.11 -15.44 -4.89
C LYS A 8 3.13 -14.08 -5.60
N LEU A 9 3.79 -14.01 -6.76
CA LEU A 9 3.85 -12.81 -7.58
C LEU A 9 2.45 -12.33 -7.99
N VAL A 10 1.62 -13.22 -8.54
CA VAL A 10 0.24 -12.88 -8.97
C VAL A 10 -0.58 -12.33 -7.80
N LYS A 11 -0.52 -12.96 -6.63
CA LYS A 11 -1.25 -12.48 -5.45
C LYS A 11 -0.78 -11.09 -5.01
N ILE A 12 0.53 -10.85 -4.99
CA ILE A 12 1.10 -9.53 -4.65
C ILE A 12 0.60 -8.48 -5.66
N SER A 13 0.65 -8.77 -6.96
CA SER A 13 0.17 -7.85 -8.00
C SER A 13 -1.31 -7.50 -7.84
N VAL A 14 -2.17 -8.51 -7.61
CA VAL A 14 -3.62 -8.29 -7.44
C VAL A 14 -3.90 -7.49 -6.16
N LEU A 15 -3.25 -7.83 -5.05
CA LEU A 15 -3.41 -7.08 -3.80
C LEU A 15 -2.91 -5.65 -3.92
N SER A 16 -1.82 -5.40 -4.65
CA SER A 16 -1.30 -4.05 -4.93
C SER A 16 -2.27 -3.22 -5.76
N ALA A 17 -2.86 -3.81 -6.80
CA ALA A 17 -3.87 -3.13 -7.60
C ALA A 17 -5.11 -2.78 -6.78
N LEU A 18 -5.59 -3.72 -5.95
CA LEU A 18 -6.72 -3.49 -5.04
C LEU A 18 -6.40 -2.39 -4.01
N SER A 19 -5.21 -2.45 -3.42
CA SER A 19 -4.68 -1.46 -2.47
C SER A 19 -4.67 -0.06 -3.07
N PHE A 20 -4.19 0.08 -4.31
CA PHE A 20 -4.19 1.35 -5.03
C PHE A 20 -5.62 1.87 -5.29
N VAL A 21 -6.54 1.02 -5.76
CA VAL A 21 -7.94 1.44 -5.98
C VAL A 21 -8.60 1.92 -4.70
N LEU A 22 -8.33 1.24 -3.58
CA LEU A 22 -8.84 1.66 -2.27
C LEU A 22 -8.19 2.96 -1.78
N MET A 23 -6.91 3.18 -2.11
CA MET A 23 -6.20 4.42 -1.77
C MET A 23 -6.81 5.65 -2.44
N LEU A 24 -7.43 5.52 -3.62
CA LEU A 24 -8.14 6.61 -4.28
C LEU A 24 -9.33 7.15 -3.45
N ILE A 25 -9.82 6.35 -2.50
CA ILE A 25 -10.87 6.71 -1.55
C ILE A 25 -10.20 7.18 -0.24
N GLU A 26 -9.44 8.27 -0.34
CA GLU A 26 -8.73 8.88 0.77
C GLU A 26 -9.50 10.05 1.39
N PHE A 27 -9.43 10.19 2.72
CA PHE A 27 -10.11 11.24 3.47
C PHE A 27 -9.12 12.03 4.33
N PRO A 28 -9.21 13.38 4.37
CA PRO A 28 -8.43 14.17 5.30
C PRO A 28 -8.96 13.96 6.72
N LEU A 29 -8.04 13.82 7.69
CA LEU A 29 -8.39 13.75 9.10
C LEU A 29 -8.17 15.12 9.77
N PRO A 30 -9.07 15.55 10.70
CA PRO A 30 -9.01 16.89 11.30
C PRO A 30 -7.73 17.24 12.08
N ILE A 31 -6.92 16.24 12.44
CA ILE A 31 -5.70 16.40 13.27
C ILE A 31 -4.43 16.28 12.41
N PHE A 32 -4.53 15.74 11.20
CA PHE A 32 -3.38 15.48 10.34
C PHE A 32 -3.16 16.62 9.34
N PRO A 33 -1.91 16.88 8.92
CA PRO A 33 -1.63 17.82 7.84
C PRO A 33 -2.38 17.45 6.55
N GLU A 34 -2.73 18.43 5.72
CA GLU A 34 -3.52 18.19 4.49
C GLU A 34 -2.88 17.21 3.49
N PHE A 35 -1.56 17.03 3.56
CA PHE A 35 -0.82 16.07 2.74
C PHE A 35 -0.93 14.63 3.22
N LEU A 36 -1.36 14.38 4.47
CA LEU A 36 -1.45 13.06 5.06
C LEU A 36 -2.92 12.72 5.30
N LYS A 37 -3.46 11.91 4.38
CA LYS A 37 -4.83 11.43 4.41
C LYS A 37 -4.86 9.98 4.86
N ILE A 38 -5.99 9.59 5.43
CA ILE A 38 -6.25 8.20 5.75
C ILE A 38 -6.93 7.52 4.57
N ASP A 39 -6.53 6.29 4.29
CA ASP A 39 -7.07 5.48 3.22
C ASP A 39 -7.25 4.02 3.64
N LEU A 40 -8.04 3.27 2.88
CA LEU A 40 -8.28 1.84 3.13
C LEU A 40 -7.31 0.93 2.37
N GLY A 41 -6.37 1.50 1.63
CA GLY A 41 -5.38 0.79 0.83
C GLY A 41 -4.40 -0.03 1.67
N ASP A 42 -4.16 0.33 2.92
CA ASP A 42 -3.28 -0.43 3.83
C ASP A 42 -3.83 -1.83 4.16
N ILE A 43 -5.16 -2.01 4.09
CA ILE A 43 -5.82 -3.27 4.45
C ILE A 43 -5.31 -4.44 3.57
N PRO A 44 -5.32 -4.35 2.22
CA PRO A 44 -4.68 -5.34 1.37
C PRO A 44 -3.20 -5.59 1.65
N ALA A 45 -2.43 -4.56 2.03
CA ALA A 45 -1.01 -4.71 2.33
C ALA A 45 -0.79 -5.52 3.62
N ILE A 46 -1.60 -5.26 4.65
CA ILE A 46 -1.61 -6.02 5.91
C ILE A 46 -2.02 -7.47 5.67
N ILE A 47 -3.10 -7.70 4.91
CA ILE A 47 -3.55 -9.04 4.54
C ILE A 47 -2.45 -9.78 3.77
N GLY A 48 -1.80 -9.10 2.82
CA GLY A 48 -0.67 -9.66 2.08
C GLY A 48 0.54 -9.96 2.97
N GLY A 49 0.83 -9.08 3.93
CA GLY A 49 1.87 -9.26 4.94
C GLY A 49 1.64 -10.51 5.79
N PHE A 50 0.45 -10.67 6.36
CA PHE A 50 0.12 -11.85 7.18
C PHE A 50 0.04 -13.13 6.36
N ALA A 51 -0.50 -13.09 5.13
CA ALA A 51 -0.73 -14.29 4.33
C ALA A 51 0.52 -14.77 3.57
N LEU A 52 1.41 -13.87 3.16
CA LEU A 52 2.54 -14.15 2.25
C LEU A 52 3.92 -13.77 2.84
N GLY A 53 3.94 -13.23 4.05
CA GLY A 53 5.10 -12.76 4.80
C GLY A 53 5.26 -11.22 4.74
N PRO A 54 5.94 -10.61 5.72
CA PRO A 54 6.02 -9.16 5.88
C PRO A 54 6.59 -8.45 4.64
N PHE A 55 7.56 -9.07 3.97
CA PHE A 55 8.12 -8.55 2.73
C PHE A 55 7.10 -8.46 1.59
N ALA A 56 6.10 -9.34 1.54
CA ALA A 56 5.05 -9.26 0.53
C ALA A 56 4.14 -8.05 0.78
N GLY A 57 3.80 -7.78 2.04
CA GLY A 57 3.04 -6.59 2.40
C GLY A 57 3.83 -5.30 2.14
N PHE A 58 5.13 -5.27 2.47
CA PHE A 58 6.02 -4.17 2.10
C PHE A 58 6.01 -3.86 0.58
N LEU A 59 6.07 -4.91 -0.25
CA LEU A 59 5.98 -4.74 -1.71
C LEU A 59 4.62 -4.21 -2.15
N ILE A 60 3.53 -4.66 -1.54
CA ILE A 60 2.17 -4.16 -1.84
C ILE A 60 2.09 -2.67 -1.52
N GLU A 61 2.59 -2.28 -0.35
CA GLU A 61 2.61 -0.90 0.13
C GLU A 61 3.45 0.02 -0.76
N LEU A 62 4.61 -0.48 -1.21
CA LEU A 62 5.48 0.21 -2.15
C LEU A 62 4.77 0.43 -3.48
N ILE A 63 4.20 -0.63 -4.08
CA ILE A 63 3.55 -0.55 -5.39
C ILE A 63 2.33 0.38 -5.33
N LYS A 64 1.51 0.28 -4.28
CA LYS A 64 0.36 1.17 -4.03
C LYS A 64 0.78 2.64 -4.08
N ASN A 65 1.78 3.02 -3.27
CA ASN A 65 2.24 4.40 -3.17
C ASN A 65 2.92 4.89 -4.45
N LEU A 66 3.67 4.03 -5.17
CA LEU A 66 4.23 4.36 -6.48
C LEU A 66 3.16 4.66 -7.53
N LEU A 67 2.05 3.90 -7.51
CA LEU A 67 0.92 4.15 -8.42
C LEU A 67 0.18 5.43 -8.04
N HIS A 68 0.00 5.70 -6.74
CA HIS A 68 -0.65 6.93 -6.26
C HIS A 68 0.17 8.18 -6.59
N LEU A 69 1.49 8.09 -6.56
CA LEU A 69 2.39 9.18 -6.92
C LEU A 69 2.13 9.74 -8.33
N LEU A 70 1.63 8.92 -9.26
CA LEU A 70 1.29 9.34 -10.62
C LEU A 70 0.00 10.15 -10.73
N VAL A 71 -0.86 10.08 -9.70
CA VAL A 71 -2.20 10.68 -9.68
C VAL A 71 -2.28 11.85 -8.70
N THR A 72 -1.44 11.84 -7.67
CA THR A 72 -1.49 12.78 -6.55
C THR A 72 -1.05 14.21 -6.90
N LYS A 73 -1.37 15.14 -6.00
CA LYS A 73 -1.00 16.56 -6.06
C LYS A 73 -0.12 17.02 -4.90
N THR A 74 0.24 16.12 -3.98
CA THR A 74 1.03 16.34 -2.76
C THR A 74 2.54 16.50 -3.01
N LEU A 75 2.98 16.54 -4.27
CA LEU A 75 4.39 16.52 -4.68
C LEU A 75 5.18 15.32 -4.12
N GLY A 76 4.50 14.23 -3.73
CA GLY A 76 5.11 12.99 -3.24
C GLY A 76 5.41 12.94 -1.75
N ILE A 77 5.17 14.00 -0.99
CA ILE A 77 5.45 14.02 0.47
C ILE A 77 4.43 13.16 1.22
N GLY A 78 3.17 13.21 0.83
CA GLY A 78 2.10 12.42 1.43
C GLY A 78 2.31 10.92 1.24
N GLU A 79 2.70 10.52 0.04
CA GLU A 79 2.96 9.13 -0.35
C GLU A 79 4.20 8.58 0.34
N LEU A 80 5.23 9.39 0.51
CA LEU A 80 6.40 9.01 1.29
C LEU A 80 6.05 8.79 2.76
N ALA A 81 5.23 9.66 3.35
CA ALA A 81 4.76 9.51 4.73
C ALA A 81 3.87 8.27 4.88
N ASN A 82 2.90 8.07 3.97
CA ASN A 82 2.03 6.91 3.93
C ASN A 82 2.86 5.62 3.80
N PHE A 83 3.77 5.56 2.84
CA PHE A 83 4.67 4.42 2.67
C PHE A 83 5.53 4.16 3.90
N ALA A 84 6.12 5.18 4.53
CA ALA A 84 6.97 4.99 5.70
C ALA A 84 6.18 4.40 6.89
N VAL A 85 4.97 4.91 7.14
CA VAL A 85 4.11 4.42 8.21
C VAL A 85 3.57 3.04 7.89
N GLY A 86 3.03 2.82 6.68
CA GLY A 86 2.50 1.54 6.23
C GLY A 86 3.57 0.45 6.20
N ALA A 87 4.76 0.76 5.68
CA ALA A 87 5.89 -0.18 5.65
C ALA A 87 6.35 -0.54 7.07
N ALA A 88 6.42 0.42 7.99
CA ALA A 88 6.73 0.16 9.39
C ALA A 88 5.65 -0.71 10.05
N PHE A 89 4.38 -0.46 9.76
CA PHE A 89 3.26 -1.22 10.31
C PHE A 89 3.23 -2.67 9.82
N VAL A 90 3.49 -2.89 8.54
CA VAL A 90 3.46 -4.22 7.92
C VAL A 90 4.71 -5.05 8.22
N MET A 91 5.83 -4.39 8.54
CA MET A 91 7.08 -5.07 8.94
C MET A 91 7.20 -5.31 10.44
N ALA A 92 6.34 -4.70 11.27
CA ALA A 92 6.25 -4.96 12.71
C ALA A 92 5.62 -6.33 12.99
#